data_AF-A0A350BD39-F1
#
_entry.id   AF-A0A350BD39-F1
#
_cell.length_a   1.000
_cell.length_b   1.000
_cell.length_c   1.000
_cell.angle_alpha   90.00
_cell.angle_beta   90.00
_cell.angle_gamma   90.00
#
_symmetry.space_group_name_H-M   'P 1'
#
loop_
_entity.id
_entity.type
_entity.pdbx_description
1 polymer ?
#
loop_
_entity_poly.entity_id
_entity_poly.type
_entity_poly.pdbx_seq_one_letter_code
_entity_poly.pdbx_strand_id
1 'polypeptide(L)'
;MKTLKLIFTSLFRNDAAMEGRFQKWYFAAILFMLSVILATLPLFVNTAGTSGSDFMNSTLYSFDVGIQRFSEALVTNDVDLVVTEDGEYRALVNANNTYETAFSDVEGAANFHYFNYKDHTDATKLKVYYQGQASDADTTLFLNNKLALPNSATEINLDIVSFVFLAKRSLYVYIYNPSEVASGTATGADYERVLVGDYLALDVGTNLKDMVRIDEFGNPILPPVSPDQYAEYQAKIIRNWRIFFDNSYANNKQVLLWTTTSIMLGVNTLLGIFMSLLIFIMTRGKTNPNRTLKFGEAFKVGGWLLLSPALISLIVGFIFPSYASMAFVLLVGLRMMWLSSRTLRPPLQQTPVAKK
;
A
#
# COMPACT_ATOMS: atom_id res chain seq x y z
N MET A 1 26.33 24.97 22.14
CA MET A 1 27.33 23.99 21.64
C MET A 1 27.44 22.71 22.48
N LYS A 2 27.49 22.73 23.83
CA LYS A 2 27.64 21.51 24.66
C LYS A 2 26.53 20.46 24.42
N THR A 3 25.26 20.87 24.34
CA THR A 3 24.13 19.96 24.11
C THR A 3 24.12 19.33 22.73
N LEU A 4 24.48 20.10 21.68
CA LEU A 4 24.58 19.58 20.31
C LEU A 4 25.68 18.51 20.20
N LYS A 5 26.84 18.77 20.83
CA LYS A 5 27.93 17.79 20.93
C LYS A 5 27.48 16.52 21.64
N LEU A 6 26.66 16.64 22.70
CA LEU A 6 26.09 15.49 23.41
C LEU A 6 25.18 14.65 22.49
N ILE A 7 24.32 15.29 21.69
CA ILE A 7 23.42 14.61 20.73
C ILE A 7 24.23 13.79 19.72
N PHE A 8 25.25 14.38 19.09
CA PHE A 8 26.09 13.64 18.15
C PHE A 8 26.91 12.53 18.83
N THR A 9 27.38 12.77 20.06
CA THR A 9 28.15 11.75 20.79
C THR A 9 27.26 10.59 21.24
N SER A 10 25.99 10.82 21.58
CA SER A 10 25.05 9.76 21.99
C SER A 10 24.73 8.80 20.86
N LEU A 11 24.87 9.23 19.60
CA LEU A 11 24.73 8.34 18.43
C LEU A 11 25.71 7.17 18.46
N PHE A 12 26.94 7.40 18.91
CA PHE A 12 28.02 6.42 18.87
C PHE A 12 28.44 5.91 20.25
N ARG A 13 28.04 6.57 21.35
CA ARG A 13 28.45 6.19 22.71
C ARG A 13 27.28 6.13 23.68
N ASN A 14 27.13 4.98 24.34
CA ASN A 14 26.12 4.77 25.39
C ASN A 14 26.34 5.66 26.62
N ASP A 15 27.60 5.94 26.98
CA ASP A 15 27.93 6.79 28.14
C ASP A 15 27.38 8.22 27.97
N ALA A 16 27.49 8.77 26.75
CA ALA A 16 26.95 10.09 26.42
C ALA A 16 25.41 10.12 26.47
N ALA A 17 24.76 9.01 26.12
CA ALA A 17 23.31 8.88 26.26
C ALA A 17 22.88 8.78 27.75
N MET A 18 23.69 8.14 28.60
CA MET A 18 23.48 8.10 30.05
C MET A 18 23.63 9.49 30.69
N GLU A 19 24.57 10.31 30.21
CA GLU A 19 24.68 11.73 30.62
C GLU A 19 23.42 12.54 30.27
N GLY A 20 22.65 12.08 29.28
CA GLY A 20 21.34 12.62 28.91
C GLY A 20 20.33 12.68 30.08
N ARG A 21 20.52 11.88 31.14
CA ARG A 21 19.67 11.93 32.35
C ARG A 21 19.70 13.29 33.06
N PHE A 22 20.85 13.98 33.00
CA PHE A 22 21.06 15.29 33.64
C PHE A 22 20.56 16.45 32.78
N GLN A 23 20.23 16.21 31.52
CA GLN A 23 19.66 17.22 30.64
C GLN A 23 18.19 17.48 30.96
N LYS A 24 17.70 18.62 30.47
CA LYS A 24 16.29 18.99 30.58
C LYS A 24 15.41 17.98 29.85
N TRP A 25 14.28 17.62 30.46
CA TRP A 25 13.43 16.50 30.02
C TRP A 25 12.90 16.67 28.59
N TYR A 26 12.63 17.90 28.16
CA TYR A 26 12.10 18.18 26.83
C TYR A 26 13.07 17.80 25.71
N PHE A 27 14.39 17.79 25.94
CA PHE A 27 15.33 17.32 24.92
C PHE A 27 15.15 15.83 24.66
N ALA A 28 14.95 15.02 25.70
CA ALA A 28 14.68 13.60 25.51
C ALA A 28 13.33 13.36 24.83
N ALA A 29 12.31 14.17 25.14
CA ALA A 29 11.01 14.10 24.47
C ALA A 29 11.11 14.46 22.97
N ILE A 30 11.85 15.52 22.62
CA ILE A 30 12.10 15.91 21.22
C ILE A 30 12.85 14.80 20.48
N LEU A 31 13.91 14.25 21.08
CA LEU A 31 14.68 13.17 20.46
C LEU A 31 13.84 11.90 20.29
N PHE A 32 13.00 11.57 21.26
CA PHE A 32 12.05 10.48 21.16
C PHE A 32 11.09 10.66 19.97
N MET A 33 10.42 11.82 19.90
CA MET A 33 9.48 12.12 18.82
C MET A 33 10.17 12.09 17.46
N LEU A 34 11.34 12.73 17.35
CA LEU A 34 12.13 12.72 16.13
C LEU A 34 12.54 11.29 15.71
N SER A 35 12.92 10.45 16.67
CA SER A 35 13.31 9.06 16.40
C SER A 35 12.15 8.25 15.82
N VAL A 36 10.96 8.40 16.41
CA VAL A 36 9.74 7.73 15.93
C VAL A 36 9.38 8.19 14.52
N ILE A 37 9.42 9.50 14.25
CA ILE A 37 9.14 10.05 12.91
C ILE A 37 10.16 9.54 11.89
N LEU A 38 11.46 9.62 12.20
CA LEU A 38 12.52 9.19 11.28
C LEU A 38 12.44 7.70 10.96
N ALA A 39 12.10 6.86 11.93
CA ALA A 39 11.96 5.43 11.71
C ALA A 39 10.78 5.07 10.78
N THR A 40 9.69 5.84 10.81
CA THR A 40 8.51 5.58 9.97
C THR A 40 8.60 6.22 8.58
N LEU A 41 9.49 7.18 8.38
CA LEU A 41 9.60 7.93 7.13
C LEU A 41 9.83 7.07 5.87
N PRO A 42 10.68 6.02 5.86
CA PRO A 42 10.86 5.20 4.66
C PRO A 42 9.57 4.49 4.24
N LEU A 43 8.79 4.02 5.21
CA LEU A 43 7.50 3.37 4.96
C LEU A 43 6.50 4.37 4.37
N PHE A 44 6.43 5.57 4.94
CA PHE A 44 5.59 6.65 4.42
C PHE A 44 5.91 6.97 2.95
N VAL A 45 7.20 7.13 2.62
CA VAL A 45 7.64 7.43 1.24
C VAL A 45 7.33 6.27 0.30
N ASN A 46 7.55 5.02 0.74
CA ASN A 46 7.25 3.85 -0.08
C ASN A 46 5.75 3.75 -0.40
N THR A 47 4.88 3.87 0.60
CA THR A 47 3.43 3.84 0.39
C THR A 47 2.93 5.07 -0.39
N ALA A 48 3.59 6.23 -0.27
CA ALA A 48 3.23 7.41 -1.06
C ALA A 48 3.55 7.24 -2.55
N GLY A 49 4.63 6.49 -2.84
CA GLY A 49 5.11 6.23 -4.20
C GLY A 49 4.30 5.19 -4.97
N THR A 50 3.40 4.44 -4.32
CA THR A 50 2.54 3.49 -5.03
C THR A 50 1.53 4.23 -5.90
N SER A 51 1.24 3.65 -7.06
CA SER A 51 0.34 4.22 -8.06
C SER A 51 -0.70 3.18 -8.46
N GLY A 52 -1.91 3.63 -8.77
CA GLY A 52 -3.00 2.74 -9.16
C GLY A 52 -2.68 1.97 -10.43
N SER A 53 -1.85 2.52 -11.31
CA SER A 53 -1.36 1.93 -12.55
C SER A 53 -0.23 0.90 -12.35
N ASP A 54 0.31 0.73 -11.14
CA ASP A 54 1.39 -0.24 -10.88
C ASP A 54 1.00 -1.69 -11.22
N PHE A 55 -0.29 -2.02 -11.11
CA PHE A 55 -0.79 -3.34 -11.52
C PHE A 55 -0.61 -3.58 -13.03
N MET A 56 -0.54 -2.53 -13.85
CA MET A 56 -0.35 -2.59 -15.31
C MET A 56 1.12 -2.72 -15.74
N ASN A 57 2.08 -2.76 -14.81
CA ASN A 57 3.52 -2.77 -15.11
C ASN A 57 4.13 -4.18 -15.34
N SER A 58 3.31 -5.23 -15.47
CA SER A 58 3.77 -6.61 -15.70
C SER A 58 2.96 -7.30 -16.79
N THR A 59 3.06 -8.63 -16.89
CA THR A 59 2.24 -9.45 -17.78
C THR A 59 0.75 -9.22 -17.52
N LEU A 60 0.04 -8.76 -18.55
CA LEU A 60 -1.38 -8.39 -18.47
C LEU A 60 -2.33 -9.44 -19.01
N TYR A 61 -1.83 -10.56 -19.55
CA TYR A 61 -2.64 -11.67 -20.07
C TYR A 61 -3.77 -11.23 -21.03
N SER A 62 -3.50 -10.27 -21.91
CA SER A 62 -4.46 -9.64 -22.85
C SER A 62 -5.46 -8.65 -22.24
N PHE A 63 -5.30 -8.28 -20.97
CA PHE A 63 -6.12 -7.26 -20.31
C PHE A 63 -6.00 -5.89 -20.99
N ASP A 64 -4.80 -5.52 -21.44
CA ASP A 64 -4.53 -4.29 -22.21
C ASP A 64 -5.33 -4.23 -23.52
N VAL A 65 -5.34 -5.32 -24.30
CA VAL A 65 -6.15 -5.38 -25.51
C VAL A 65 -7.64 -5.37 -25.14
N GLY A 66 -8.04 -6.13 -24.12
CA GLY A 66 -9.43 -6.20 -23.69
C GLY A 66 -10.00 -4.85 -23.24
N ILE A 67 -9.25 -4.09 -22.43
CA ILE A 67 -9.70 -2.79 -21.94
C ILE A 67 -9.73 -1.74 -23.05
N GLN A 68 -8.81 -1.82 -24.02
CA GLN A 68 -8.91 -1.02 -25.24
C GLN A 68 -10.18 -1.34 -26.03
N ARG A 69 -10.47 -2.63 -26.27
CA ARG A 69 -11.69 -3.05 -27.00
C ARG A 69 -12.96 -2.66 -26.27
N PHE A 70 -12.95 -2.69 -24.94
CA PHE A 70 -14.05 -2.17 -24.13
C PHE A 70 -14.29 -0.69 -24.42
N SER A 71 -13.24 0.15 -24.37
CA SER A 71 -13.38 1.58 -24.66
C SER A 71 -13.85 1.83 -26.10
N GLU A 72 -13.36 1.08 -27.09
CA GLU A 72 -13.84 1.15 -28.48
C GLU A 72 -15.33 0.76 -28.59
N ALA A 73 -15.77 -0.24 -27.81
CA ALA A 73 -17.16 -0.67 -27.76
C ALA A 73 -18.07 0.40 -27.12
N LEU A 74 -17.59 1.16 -26.12
CA LEU A 74 -18.34 2.30 -25.57
C LEU A 74 -18.58 3.38 -26.63
N VAL A 75 -17.57 3.67 -27.46
CA VAL A 75 -17.71 4.64 -28.56
C VAL A 75 -18.68 4.11 -29.62
N THR A 76 -18.54 2.85 -30.02
CA THR A 76 -19.31 2.22 -31.09
C THR A 76 -20.79 2.10 -30.75
N ASN A 77 -21.10 1.72 -29.50
CA ASN A 77 -22.46 1.55 -29.01
C ASN A 77 -23.04 2.81 -28.37
N ASP A 78 -22.33 3.94 -28.48
CA ASP A 78 -22.74 5.24 -27.93
C ASP A 78 -23.03 5.20 -26.41
N VAL A 79 -22.27 4.40 -25.66
CA VAL A 79 -22.47 4.23 -24.21
C VAL A 79 -21.72 5.31 -23.43
N ASP A 80 -22.44 6.09 -22.64
CA ASP A 80 -21.87 7.15 -21.80
C ASP A 80 -21.84 6.72 -20.33
N LEU A 81 -20.64 6.47 -19.83
CA LEU A 81 -20.37 6.20 -18.41
C LEU A 81 -19.65 7.40 -17.83
N VAL A 82 -20.39 8.26 -17.13
CA VAL A 82 -19.92 9.57 -16.68
C VAL A 82 -19.82 9.62 -15.16
N VAL A 83 -18.72 10.16 -14.67
CA VAL A 83 -18.56 10.45 -13.23
C VAL A 83 -19.37 11.68 -12.87
N THR A 84 -20.35 11.52 -11.98
CA THR A 84 -21.20 12.60 -11.47
C THR A 84 -21.04 12.77 -9.96
N GLU A 85 -21.45 13.92 -9.44
CA GLU A 85 -21.56 14.13 -7.99
C GLU A 85 -22.76 13.35 -7.41
N ASP A 86 -22.55 12.71 -6.27
CA ASP A 86 -23.56 11.99 -5.49
C ASP A 86 -23.38 12.35 -4.00
N GLY A 87 -23.74 13.60 -3.66
CA GLY A 87 -23.51 14.19 -2.34
C GLY A 87 -22.04 14.45 -2.07
N GLU A 88 -21.50 13.88 -0.99
CA GLU A 88 -20.05 13.93 -0.68
C GLU A 88 -19.23 12.91 -1.49
N TYR A 89 -19.90 12.05 -2.26
CA TYR A 89 -19.28 11.01 -3.07
C TYR A 89 -19.32 11.35 -4.56
N ARG A 90 -18.54 10.60 -5.34
CA ARG A 90 -18.63 10.58 -6.80
C ARG A 90 -19.12 9.21 -7.25
N ALA A 91 -20.03 9.20 -8.22
CA ALA A 91 -20.66 8.00 -8.72
C ALA A 91 -20.49 7.88 -10.24
N LEU A 92 -20.33 6.67 -10.73
CA LEU A 92 -20.35 6.38 -12.16
C LEU A 92 -21.79 6.13 -12.61
N VAL A 93 -22.30 7.02 -13.44
CA VAL A 93 -23.68 7.00 -13.91
C VAL A 93 -23.70 6.76 -15.41
N ASN A 94 -24.55 5.82 -15.80
CA ASN A 94 -24.93 5.58 -17.17
C ASN A 94 -26.24 6.33 -17.47
N ALA A 95 -26.13 7.50 -18.11
CA ALA A 95 -27.33 8.24 -18.50
C ALA A 95 -28.13 7.42 -19.53
N ASN A 96 -29.44 7.28 -19.32
CA ASN A 96 -30.38 6.58 -20.22
C ASN A 96 -30.22 5.05 -20.35
N ASN A 97 -29.52 4.38 -19.43
CA ASN A 97 -29.35 2.91 -19.45
C ASN A 97 -28.74 2.39 -20.78
N THR A 98 -27.81 3.16 -21.37
CA THR A 98 -27.17 2.81 -22.66
C THR A 98 -26.30 1.57 -22.55
N TYR A 99 -25.56 1.40 -21.45
CA TYR A 99 -24.79 0.20 -21.13
C TYR A 99 -25.62 -1.09 -21.13
N GLU A 100 -26.72 -1.14 -20.38
CA GLU A 100 -27.56 -2.34 -20.27
C GLU A 100 -28.22 -2.69 -21.61
N THR A 101 -28.49 -1.68 -22.44
CA THR A 101 -29.00 -1.84 -23.81
C THR A 101 -27.93 -2.35 -24.78
N ALA A 102 -26.71 -1.85 -24.67
CA ALA A 102 -25.58 -2.22 -25.52
C ALA A 102 -25.01 -3.61 -25.17
N PHE A 103 -25.03 -3.98 -23.90
CA PHE A 103 -24.45 -5.20 -23.36
C PHE A 103 -25.52 -6.00 -22.61
N SER A 104 -26.27 -6.81 -23.35
CA SER A 104 -27.43 -7.54 -22.82
C SER A 104 -27.09 -8.75 -21.96
N ASP A 105 -25.84 -9.23 -22.01
CA ASP A 105 -25.40 -10.36 -21.21
C ASP A 105 -25.38 -9.97 -19.73
N VAL A 106 -26.01 -10.79 -18.88
CA VAL A 106 -26.15 -10.54 -17.45
C VAL A 106 -25.57 -11.68 -16.63
N GLU A 107 -25.08 -11.34 -15.44
CA GLU A 107 -24.62 -12.32 -14.46
C GLU A 107 -25.04 -11.93 -13.04
N GLY A 108 -25.30 -12.94 -12.20
CA GLY A 108 -25.64 -12.74 -10.79
C GLY A 108 -27.10 -12.31 -10.54
N ALA A 109 -27.49 -12.34 -9.27
CA ALA A 109 -28.89 -12.12 -8.86
C ALA A 109 -29.40 -10.69 -9.10
N ALA A 110 -28.50 -9.71 -9.16
CA ALA A 110 -28.82 -8.31 -9.43
C ALA A 110 -28.69 -7.92 -10.92
N ASN A 111 -28.58 -8.91 -11.82
CA ASN A 111 -28.45 -8.71 -13.27
C ASN A 111 -27.31 -7.73 -13.62
N PHE A 112 -26.07 -8.10 -13.29
CA PHE A 112 -24.90 -7.30 -13.66
C PHE A 112 -24.63 -7.48 -15.15
N HIS A 113 -24.89 -6.43 -15.91
CA HIS A 113 -24.61 -6.41 -17.35
C HIS A 113 -23.12 -6.38 -17.60
N TYR A 114 -22.65 -7.08 -18.64
CA TYR A 114 -21.22 -7.11 -18.94
C TYR A 114 -20.84 -7.08 -20.42
N PHE A 115 -19.74 -6.38 -20.69
CA PHE A 115 -19.00 -6.51 -21.93
C PHE A 115 -18.06 -7.71 -21.84
N ASN A 116 -18.05 -8.54 -22.87
CA ASN A 116 -17.17 -9.71 -22.97
C ASN A 116 -16.16 -9.54 -24.10
N TYR A 117 -14.88 -9.48 -23.76
CA TYR A 117 -13.80 -9.57 -24.74
C TYR A 117 -13.30 -11.00 -24.86
N LYS A 118 -13.40 -11.51 -26.08
CA LYS A 118 -12.85 -12.80 -26.50
C LYS A 118 -11.67 -12.61 -27.43
N ASP A 119 -10.68 -13.48 -27.33
CA ASP A 119 -9.56 -13.49 -28.26
C ASP A 119 -9.90 -14.14 -29.61
N HIS A 120 -8.92 -14.24 -30.50
CA HIS A 120 -9.05 -14.88 -31.82
C HIS A 120 -9.37 -16.38 -31.75
N THR A 121 -9.27 -17.01 -30.57
CA THR A 121 -9.63 -18.41 -30.33
C THR A 121 -11.03 -18.54 -29.69
N ASP A 122 -11.80 -17.46 -29.63
CA ASP A 122 -13.10 -17.33 -28.96
C ASP A 122 -13.03 -17.57 -27.43
N ALA A 123 -11.84 -17.53 -26.84
CA ALA A 123 -11.65 -17.64 -25.39
C ALA A 123 -11.87 -16.28 -24.72
N THR A 124 -12.76 -16.24 -23.73
CA THR A 124 -13.01 -15.05 -22.90
C THR A 124 -11.73 -14.64 -22.15
N LYS A 125 -11.28 -13.39 -22.33
CA LYS A 125 -10.08 -12.85 -21.68
C LYS A 125 -10.36 -11.71 -20.71
N LEU A 126 -11.45 -10.97 -20.93
CA LEU A 126 -11.86 -9.89 -20.04
C LEU A 126 -13.38 -9.80 -20.00
N LYS A 127 -13.95 -9.67 -18.81
CA LYS A 127 -15.34 -9.24 -18.61
C LYS A 127 -15.37 -7.88 -17.92
N VAL A 128 -16.13 -6.92 -18.44
CA VAL A 128 -16.34 -5.62 -17.78
C VAL A 128 -17.78 -5.55 -17.33
N TYR A 129 -18.01 -5.49 -16.03
CA TYR A 129 -19.33 -5.48 -15.41
C TYR A 129 -19.71 -4.05 -15.02
N TYR A 130 -20.98 -3.69 -15.24
CA TYR A 130 -21.57 -2.46 -14.74
C TYR A 130 -23.04 -2.70 -14.35
N GLN A 131 -23.46 -2.08 -13.25
CA GLN A 131 -24.87 -1.99 -12.87
C GLN A 131 -25.08 -0.74 -12.02
N GLY A 132 -25.65 0.30 -12.62
CA GLY A 132 -25.79 1.61 -11.97
C GLY A 132 -26.76 1.63 -10.78
N GLN A 133 -27.68 0.67 -10.71
CA GLN A 133 -28.70 0.59 -9.66
C GLN A 133 -28.36 -0.40 -8.53
N ALA A 134 -27.26 -1.16 -8.65
CA ALA A 134 -26.87 -2.13 -7.64
C ALA A 134 -26.50 -1.42 -6.32
N SER A 135 -26.96 -1.98 -5.21
CA SER A 135 -26.52 -1.52 -3.89
C SER A 135 -25.07 -1.95 -3.62
N ASP A 136 -24.44 -1.33 -2.62
CA ASP A 136 -23.11 -1.75 -2.16
C ASP A 136 -23.12 -3.20 -1.63
N ALA A 137 -24.26 -3.66 -1.09
CA ALA A 137 -24.44 -5.03 -0.63
C ALA A 137 -24.50 -6.02 -1.80
N ASP A 138 -25.21 -5.69 -2.88
CA ASP A 138 -25.28 -6.51 -4.10
C ASP A 138 -23.92 -6.61 -4.77
N THR A 139 -23.21 -5.47 -4.83
CA THR A 139 -21.83 -5.36 -5.32
C THR A 139 -20.89 -6.29 -4.55
N THR A 140 -20.97 -6.26 -3.22
CA THR A 140 -20.14 -7.09 -2.34
C THR A 140 -20.48 -8.58 -2.49
N LEU A 141 -21.77 -8.92 -2.56
CA LEU A 141 -22.22 -10.29 -2.74
C LEU A 141 -21.75 -10.87 -4.08
N PHE A 142 -21.87 -10.09 -5.15
CA PHE A 142 -21.39 -10.49 -6.47
C PHE A 142 -19.89 -10.75 -6.50
N LEU A 143 -19.10 -9.83 -5.95
CA LEU A 143 -17.65 -10.00 -5.83
C LEU A 143 -17.29 -11.23 -5.01
N ASN A 144 -17.91 -11.43 -3.85
CA ASN A 144 -17.65 -12.60 -3.02
C ASN A 144 -17.96 -13.92 -3.74
N ASN A 145 -19.06 -13.96 -4.50
CA ASN A 145 -19.41 -15.15 -5.29
C ASN A 145 -18.38 -15.42 -6.40
N LYS A 146 -17.87 -14.37 -7.06
CA LYS A 146 -16.79 -14.49 -8.06
C LYS A 146 -15.49 -14.98 -7.45
N LEU A 147 -15.11 -14.44 -6.29
CA LEU A 147 -13.89 -14.82 -5.58
C LEU A 147 -14.00 -16.21 -4.93
N ALA A 148 -15.20 -16.69 -4.67
CA ALA A 148 -15.46 -18.03 -4.13
C ALA A 148 -15.58 -19.13 -5.21
N LEU A 149 -15.38 -18.81 -6.49
CA LEU A 149 -15.48 -19.80 -7.57
C LEU A 149 -14.44 -20.90 -7.37
N PRO A 150 -14.88 -22.18 -7.25
CA PRO A 150 -13.96 -23.29 -7.15
C PRO A 150 -13.30 -23.54 -8.50
N ASN A 151 -12.08 -24.05 -8.46
CA ASN A 151 -11.37 -24.57 -9.62
C ASN A 151 -10.51 -25.75 -9.19
N SER A 152 -10.41 -26.77 -10.05
CA SER A 152 -9.57 -27.93 -9.79
C SER A 152 -9.09 -28.56 -11.09
N ALA A 153 -8.01 -29.34 -11.03
CA ALA A 153 -7.53 -30.08 -12.19
C ALA A 153 -8.56 -31.09 -12.75
N THR A 154 -9.56 -31.49 -11.94
CA THR A 154 -10.63 -32.41 -12.33
C THR A 154 -11.88 -31.70 -12.85
N GLU A 155 -12.15 -30.49 -12.39
CA GLU A 155 -13.29 -29.65 -12.77
C GLU A 155 -12.77 -28.23 -13.01
N ILE A 156 -12.35 -27.97 -14.25
CA ILE A 156 -11.80 -26.68 -14.65
C ILE A 156 -12.94 -25.67 -14.80
N ASN A 157 -12.87 -24.58 -14.06
CA ASN A 157 -13.83 -23.49 -14.10
C ASN A 157 -13.31 -22.34 -14.97
N LEU A 158 -13.72 -22.33 -16.24
CA LEU A 158 -13.32 -21.31 -17.21
C LEU A 158 -14.08 -19.98 -17.04
N ASP A 159 -15.00 -19.87 -16.08
CA ASP A 159 -15.62 -18.59 -15.73
C ASP A 159 -14.70 -17.68 -14.90
N ILE A 160 -13.59 -18.23 -14.39
CA ILE A 160 -12.52 -17.47 -13.74
C ILE A 160 -11.70 -16.78 -14.84
N VAL A 161 -12.02 -15.52 -15.08
CA VAL A 161 -11.38 -14.68 -16.09
C VAL A 161 -11.11 -13.32 -15.48
N SER A 162 -10.08 -12.62 -15.98
CA SER A 162 -9.83 -11.22 -15.63
C SER A 162 -11.11 -10.39 -15.81
N PHE A 163 -11.39 -9.52 -14.84
CA PHE A 163 -12.59 -8.71 -14.90
C PHE A 163 -12.37 -7.31 -14.32
N VAL A 164 -13.13 -6.36 -14.87
CA VAL A 164 -13.31 -5.03 -14.30
C VAL A 164 -14.75 -4.95 -13.82
N PHE A 165 -14.94 -4.48 -12.60
CA PHE A 165 -16.25 -4.19 -12.07
C PHE A 165 -16.36 -2.71 -11.77
N LEU A 166 -17.17 -2.05 -12.61
CA LEU A 166 -17.54 -0.66 -12.49
C LEU A 166 -18.79 -0.58 -11.61
N ALA A 167 -18.58 -0.60 -10.28
CA ALA A 167 -19.67 -0.38 -9.35
C ALA A 167 -20.05 1.11 -9.33
N LYS A 168 -21.19 1.45 -8.71
CA LYS A 168 -21.67 2.84 -8.64
C LYS A 168 -20.65 3.79 -8.05
N ARG A 169 -19.95 3.40 -6.97
CA ARG A 169 -19.01 4.27 -6.23
C ARG A 169 -17.57 3.73 -6.14
N SER A 170 -17.37 2.51 -6.60
CA SER A 170 -16.09 1.81 -6.48
C SER A 170 -15.71 1.13 -7.78
N LEU A 171 -14.41 0.94 -7.93
CA LEU A 171 -13.78 0.27 -9.06
C LEU A 171 -13.04 -0.95 -8.53
N TYR A 172 -13.29 -2.11 -9.12
CA TYR A 172 -12.51 -3.30 -8.86
C TYR A 172 -11.94 -3.83 -10.16
N VAL A 173 -10.67 -4.19 -10.18
CA VAL A 173 -10.02 -4.80 -11.34
C VAL A 173 -9.24 -6.00 -10.86
N TYR A 174 -9.49 -7.16 -11.46
CA TYR A 174 -8.81 -8.40 -11.16
C TYR A 174 -8.19 -8.96 -12.44
N ILE A 175 -6.92 -9.34 -12.35
CA ILE A 175 -6.19 -9.99 -13.43
C ILE A 175 -5.86 -11.42 -12.98
N TYR A 176 -6.26 -12.40 -13.80
CA TYR A 176 -5.95 -13.81 -13.58
C TYR A 176 -4.92 -14.31 -14.60
N ASN A 177 -4.12 -15.29 -14.18
CA ASN A 177 -3.27 -16.04 -15.09
C ASN A 177 -4.10 -17.14 -15.79
N PRO A 178 -4.36 -17.03 -17.11
CA PRO A 178 -5.20 -18.00 -17.81
C PRO A 178 -4.59 -19.41 -17.82
N SER A 179 -3.26 -19.54 -17.69
CA SER A 179 -2.59 -20.84 -17.66
C SER A 179 -2.90 -21.58 -16.36
N GLU A 180 -2.91 -20.87 -15.23
CA GLU A 180 -3.20 -21.45 -13.92
C GLU A 180 -4.69 -21.78 -13.74
N VAL A 181 -5.55 -20.95 -14.34
CA VAL A 181 -6.98 -21.27 -14.41
C VAL A 181 -7.19 -22.53 -15.24
N ALA A 182 -6.57 -22.63 -16.42
CA ALA A 182 -6.71 -23.78 -17.32
C ALA A 182 -6.10 -25.07 -16.75
N SER A 183 -5.10 -24.99 -15.86
CA SER A 183 -4.57 -26.15 -15.13
C SER A 183 -5.38 -26.51 -13.89
N GLY A 184 -6.40 -25.73 -13.55
CA GLY A 184 -7.21 -25.95 -12.35
C GLY A 184 -6.49 -25.64 -11.04
N THR A 185 -5.43 -24.82 -11.08
CA THR A 185 -4.60 -24.49 -9.91
C THR A 185 -4.96 -23.14 -9.30
N ALA A 186 -5.55 -22.23 -10.07
CA ALA A 186 -6.04 -20.95 -9.56
C ALA A 186 -7.55 -20.99 -9.33
N THR A 187 -7.98 -20.74 -8.10
CA THR A 187 -9.39 -20.50 -7.74
C THR A 187 -9.80 -19.05 -7.98
N GLY A 188 -11.07 -18.71 -7.77
CA GLY A 188 -11.53 -17.32 -7.85
C GLY A 188 -10.77 -16.36 -6.92
N ALA A 189 -10.18 -16.85 -5.83
CA ALA A 189 -9.42 -16.02 -4.89
C ALA A 189 -7.94 -15.86 -5.32
N ASP A 190 -7.44 -16.69 -6.23
CA ASP A 190 -6.04 -16.73 -6.66
C ASP A 190 -5.82 -15.83 -7.88
N TYR A 191 -6.17 -14.55 -7.74
CA TYR A 191 -5.85 -13.54 -8.75
C TYR A 191 -4.37 -13.18 -8.69
N GLU A 192 -3.76 -12.93 -9.85
CA GLU A 192 -2.37 -12.47 -9.94
C GLU A 192 -2.25 -11.03 -9.43
N ARG A 193 -3.25 -10.19 -9.76
CA ARG A 193 -3.27 -8.75 -9.39
C ARG A 193 -4.68 -8.25 -9.14
N VAL A 194 -4.76 -7.28 -8.24
CA VAL A 194 -5.99 -6.56 -7.95
C VAL A 194 -5.71 -5.06 -7.87
N LEU A 195 -6.65 -4.28 -8.39
CA LEU A 195 -6.80 -2.85 -8.08
C LEU A 195 -8.18 -2.66 -7.46
N VAL A 196 -8.22 -1.95 -6.33
CA VAL A 196 -9.46 -1.48 -5.71
C VAL A 196 -9.37 0.03 -5.60
N GLY A 197 -10.35 0.73 -6.14
CA GLY A 197 -10.42 2.18 -6.20
C GLY A 197 -11.82 2.72 -5.97
N ASP A 198 -11.93 4.04 -5.97
CA ASP A 198 -13.18 4.79 -5.99
C ASP A 198 -13.12 5.89 -7.06
N TYR A 199 -14.15 6.73 -7.13
CA TYR A 199 -14.20 7.83 -8.10
C TYR A 199 -13.98 9.21 -7.45
N LEU A 200 -13.63 9.27 -6.17
CA LEU A 200 -13.61 10.53 -5.40
C LEU A 200 -12.59 11.54 -5.92
N ALA A 201 -11.48 11.07 -6.48
CA ALA A 201 -10.44 11.92 -7.05
C ALA A 201 -10.56 12.14 -8.57
N LEU A 202 -11.57 11.58 -9.24
CA LEU A 202 -11.80 11.77 -10.67
C LEU A 202 -12.68 12.99 -10.95
N ASP A 203 -12.30 13.84 -11.90
CA ASP A 203 -13.06 15.05 -12.23
C ASP A 203 -14.51 14.74 -12.63
N VAL A 204 -15.43 15.58 -12.15
CA VAL A 204 -16.85 15.48 -12.49
C VAL A 204 -17.01 15.74 -13.99
N GLY A 205 -17.76 14.87 -14.67
CA GLY A 205 -17.89 14.89 -16.13
C GLY A 205 -16.90 13.99 -16.86
N THR A 206 -15.96 13.35 -16.17
CA THR A 206 -15.08 12.33 -16.79
C THR A 206 -15.93 11.21 -17.40
N ASN A 207 -15.87 11.04 -18.71
CA ASN A 207 -16.57 9.97 -19.43
C ASN A 207 -15.56 8.89 -19.87
N LEU A 208 -15.84 7.62 -19.55
CA LEU A 208 -14.97 6.48 -19.93
C LEU A 208 -14.90 6.29 -21.46
N LYS A 209 -15.86 6.82 -22.21
CA LYS A 209 -15.86 6.82 -23.68
C LYS A 209 -14.76 7.71 -24.27
N ASP A 210 -14.35 8.74 -23.54
CA ASP A 210 -13.32 9.68 -23.99
C ASP A 210 -11.91 9.08 -23.96
N MET A 211 -11.73 7.93 -23.31
CA MET A 211 -10.46 7.19 -23.22
C MET A 211 -9.87 6.84 -24.60
N VAL A 212 -10.71 6.75 -25.64
CA VAL A 212 -10.33 6.46 -27.04
C VAL A 212 -10.35 7.69 -27.93
N ARG A 213 -10.93 8.80 -27.45
CA ARG A 213 -11.18 10.00 -28.27
C ARG A 213 -10.15 11.08 -28.03
N ILE A 214 -9.69 11.22 -26.79
CA ILE A 214 -8.87 12.35 -26.35
C ILE A 214 -7.68 11.81 -25.57
N ASP A 215 -6.48 12.30 -25.84
CA ASP A 215 -5.27 11.96 -25.08
C ASP A 215 -5.17 12.78 -23.78
N GLU A 216 -4.17 12.50 -22.96
CA GLU A 216 -3.90 13.18 -21.70
C GLU A 216 -3.73 14.71 -21.83
N PHE A 217 -3.43 15.23 -23.03
CA PHE A 217 -3.20 16.64 -23.31
C PHE A 217 -4.40 17.32 -23.99
N GLY A 218 -5.51 16.60 -24.21
CA GLY A 218 -6.67 17.13 -24.90
C GLY A 218 -6.62 17.01 -26.43
N ASN A 219 -5.62 16.32 -27.00
CA ASN A 219 -5.55 16.10 -28.45
C ASN A 219 -6.42 14.91 -28.86
N PRO A 220 -6.99 14.93 -30.07
CA PRO A 220 -7.77 13.80 -30.56
C PRO A 220 -6.88 12.58 -30.80
N ILE A 221 -7.32 11.41 -30.31
CA ILE A 221 -6.74 10.11 -30.64
C ILE A 221 -7.42 9.64 -31.93
N LEU A 222 -6.65 9.51 -33.01
CA LEU A 222 -7.16 9.06 -34.29
C LEU A 222 -7.06 7.52 -34.40
N PRO A 223 -8.09 6.85 -34.96
CA PRO A 223 -8.01 5.43 -35.25
C PRO A 223 -6.82 5.12 -36.17
N PRO A 224 -6.13 3.99 -35.97
CA PRO A 224 -4.97 3.64 -36.77
C PRO A 224 -5.40 3.36 -38.22
N VAL A 225 -4.76 4.02 -39.19
CA VAL A 225 -4.99 3.77 -40.62
C VAL A 225 -4.02 2.74 -41.21
N SER A 226 -3.02 2.33 -40.43
CA SER A 226 -2.03 1.32 -40.80
C SER A 226 -1.59 0.49 -39.58
N PRO A 227 -1.07 -0.74 -39.75
CA PRO A 227 -0.61 -1.58 -38.66
C PRO A 227 0.47 -0.92 -37.78
N ASP A 228 1.35 -0.12 -38.40
CA ASP A 228 2.46 0.53 -37.71
C ASP A 228 2.00 1.59 -36.69
N GLN A 229 0.79 2.13 -36.87
CA GLN A 229 0.18 3.11 -35.96
C GLN A 229 -0.61 2.47 -34.82
N TYR A 230 -0.89 1.17 -34.89
CA TYR A 230 -1.71 0.47 -33.89
C TYR A 230 -1.06 0.48 -32.51
N ALA A 231 0.26 0.28 -32.45
CA ALA A 231 1.01 0.28 -31.20
C ALA A 231 0.96 1.66 -30.50
N GLU A 232 1.09 2.76 -31.26
CA GLU A 232 1.00 4.11 -30.71
C GLU A 232 -0.42 4.44 -30.22
N TYR A 233 -1.42 4.05 -31.00
CA TYR A 233 -2.83 4.21 -30.65
C TYR A 233 -3.19 3.46 -29.35
N GLN A 234 -2.79 2.19 -29.25
CA GLN A 234 -2.96 1.40 -28.03
C GLN A 234 -2.24 2.03 -26.85
N ALA A 235 -1.00 2.49 -27.02
CA ALA A 235 -0.23 3.11 -25.95
C ALA A 235 -0.92 4.38 -25.38
N LYS A 236 -1.54 5.20 -26.24
CA LYS A 236 -2.29 6.39 -25.80
C LYS A 236 -3.53 6.02 -24.98
N ILE A 237 -4.30 5.03 -25.43
CA ILE A 237 -5.50 4.56 -24.71
C ILE A 237 -5.12 3.94 -23.37
N ILE A 238 -4.10 3.07 -23.35
CA ILE A 238 -3.61 2.46 -22.12
C ILE A 238 -3.07 3.52 -21.16
N ARG A 239 -2.44 4.58 -21.67
CA ARG A 239 -2.00 5.70 -20.83
C ARG A 239 -3.17 6.43 -20.17
N ASN A 240 -4.25 6.70 -20.91
CA ASN A 240 -5.47 7.27 -20.34
C ASN A 240 -6.05 6.38 -19.23
N TRP A 241 -6.09 5.08 -19.45
CA TRP A 241 -6.51 4.10 -18.43
C TRP A 241 -5.58 4.09 -17.22
N ARG A 242 -4.26 4.21 -17.40
CA ARG A 242 -3.31 4.33 -16.28
C ARG A 242 -3.60 5.57 -15.43
N ILE A 243 -3.83 6.72 -16.06
CA ILE A 243 -4.22 7.96 -15.36
C ILE A 243 -5.54 7.77 -14.62
N PHE A 244 -6.53 7.14 -15.26
CA PHE A 244 -7.81 6.82 -14.63
C PHE A 244 -7.62 5.93 -13.40
N PHE A 245 -6.83 4.87 -13.50
CA PHE A 245 -6.52 3.97 -12.38
C PHE A 245 -5.74 4.67 -11.25
N ASP A 246 -4.79 5.55 -11.59
CA ASP A 246 -4.05 6.35 -10.62
C ASP A 246 -4.95 7.28 -9.82
N ASN A 247 -5.85 7.97 -10.52
CA ASN A 247 -6.84 8.84 -9.88
C ASN A 247 -7.84 8.04 -9.06
N SER A 248 -8.34 6.91 -9.57
CA SER A 248 -9.25 6.04 -8.81
C SER A 248 -8.62 5.42 -7.57
N TYR A 249 -7.31 5.21 -7.56
CA TYR A 249 -6.59 4.70 -6.40
C TYR A 249 -6.19 5.80 -5.41
N ALA A 250 -6.27 7.08 -5.77
CA ALA A 250 -5.70 8.17 -5.00
C ALA A 250 -6.26 8.27 -3.57
N ASN A 251 -7.58 8.12 -3.40
CA ASN A 251 -8.19 8.16 -2.07
C ASN A 251 -7.81 6.92 -1.23
N ASN A 252 -7.93 5.72 -1.82
CA ASN A 252 -7.50 4.47 -1.17
C ASN A 252 -6.02 4.52 -0.75
N LYS A 253 -5.16 5.09 -1.59
CA LYS A 253 -3.74 5.34 -1.25
C LYS A 253 -3.60 6.24 -0.03
N GLN A 254 -4.31 7.36 0.03
CA GLN A 254 -4.24 8.27 1.18
C GLN A 254 -4.69 7.57 2.46
N VAL A 255 -5.80 6.82 2.42
CA VAL A 255 -6.28 6.03 3.57
C VAL A 255 -5.25 4.99 3.98
N LEU A 256 -4.70 4.24 3.04
CA LEU A 256 -3.67 3.22 3.31
C LEU A 256 -2.40 3.84 3.89
N LEU A 257 -1.95 4.96 3.33
CA LEU A 257 -0.76 5.70 3.76
C LEU A 257 -0.91 6.17 5.21
N TRP A 258 -2.03 6.82 5.55
CA TRP A 258 -2.27 7.30 6.92
C TRP A 258 -2.48 6.14 7.90
N THR A 259 -3.20 5.10 7.50
CA THR A 259 -3.44 3.92 8.35
C THR A 259 -2.13 3.19 8.66
N THR A 260 -1.34 2.89 7.63
CA THR A 260 -0.06 2.16 7.78
C THR A 260 0.97 3.00 8.55
N THR A 261 1.07 4.30 8.26
CA THR A 261 1.95 5.22 8.96
C THR A 261 1.54 5.37 10.43
N SER A 262 0.26 5.55 10.72
CA SER A 262 -0.22 5.75 12.10
C SER A 262 -0.04 4.51 12.96
N ILE A 263 -0.35 3.32 12.43
CA ILE A 263 -0.08 2.05 13.10
C ILE A 263 1.41 1.94 13.44
N MET A 264 2.28 2.27 12.48
CA MET A 264 3.72 2.13 12.67
C MET A 264 4.33 3.18 13.61
N LEU A 265 3.82 4.41 13.59
CA LEU A 265 4.13 5.41 14.62
C LEU A 265 3.74 4.89 16.01
N GLY A 266 2.57 4.26 16.15
CA GLY A 266 2.12 3.64 17.40
C GLY A 266 3.06 2.53 17.88
N VAL A 267 3.40 1.59 17.00
CA VAL A 267 4.34 0.49 17.32
C VAL A 267 5.71 1.03 17.70
N ASN A 268 6.28 1.96 16.93
CA ASN A 268 7.59 2.55 17.22
C ASN A 268 7.60 3.33 18.54
N THR A 269 6.49 4.02 18.87
CA THR A 269 6.30 4.69 20.16
C THR A 269 6.29 3.68 21.31
N LEU A 270 5.52 2.58 21.18
CA LEU A 270 5.46 1.52 22.19
C LEU A 270 6.84 0.87 22.40
N LEU A 271 7.60 0.63 21.33
CA LEU A 271 8.97 0.11 21.42
C LEU A 271 9.91 1.08 22.14
N GLY A 272 9.80 2.38 21.90
CA GLY A 272 10.60 3.39 22.61
C GLY A 272 10.28 3.47 24.11
N ILE A 273 9.00 3.35 24.46
CA ILE A 273 8.54 3.27 25.86
C ILE A 273 9.06 1.97 26.50
N PHE A 274 8.95 0.84 25.79
CA PHE A 274 9.44 -0.45 26.26
C PHE A 274 10.96 -0.45 26.47
N MET A 275 11.73 0.16 25.56
CA MET A 275 13.17 0.37 25.72
C MET A 275 13.48 1.11 27.03
N SER A 276 12.76 2.21 27.28
CA SER A 276 12.91 3.01 28.50
C SER A 276 12.58 2.22 29.78
N LEU A 277 11.53 1.40 29.72
CA LEU A 277 11.13 0.50 30.81
C LEU A 277 12.18 -0.57 31.07
N LEU A 278 12.74 -1.18 30.03
CA LEU A 278 13.79 -2.18 30.16
C LEU A 278 15.06 -1.59 30.78
N ILE A 279 15.45 -0.37 30.40
CA ILE A 279 16.57 0.34 31.04
C ILE A 279 16.32 0.48 32.53
N PHE A 280 15.11 0.89 32.92
CA PHE A 280 14.74 1.00 34.32
C PHE A 280 14.86 -0.36 35.05
N ILE A 281 14.30 -1.44 34.50
CA ILE A 281 14.37 -2.78 35.11
C ILE A 281 15.82 -3.26 35.23
N MET A 282 16.63 -3.13 34.18
CA MET A 282 18.04 -3.56 34.17
C MET A 282 18.88 -2.82 35.21
N THR A 283 18.55 -1.55 35.50
CA THR A 283 19.23 -0.78 36.55
C THR A 283 18.85 -1.21 37.97
N ARG A 284 17.76 -1.97 38.18
CA ARG A 284 17.32 -2.41 39.53
C ARG A 284 18.08 -3.61 40.10
N GLY A 285 19.03 -4.19 39.36
CA GLY A 285 19.89 -5.24 39.87
C GLY A 285 20.61 -4.85 41.17
N LYS A 286 20.66 -5.76 42.15
CA LYS A 286 21.23 -5.49 43.49
C LYS A 286 22.68 -4.97 43.46
N THR A 287 23.46 -5.43 42.47
CA THR A 287 24.88 -5.09 42.26
C THR A 287 25.11 -4.05 41.16
N ASN A 288 24.04 -3.45 40.63
CA ASN A 288 24.17 -2.50 39.52
C ASN A 288 24.58 -1.10 40.04
N PRO A 289 25.68 -0.51 39.56
CA PRO A 289 26.11 0.84 39.95
C PRO A 289 25.09 1.94 39.61
N ASN A 290 24.19 1.69 38.65
CA ASN A 290 23.16 2.64 38.20
C ASN A 290 21.81 2.46 38.93
N ARG A 291 21.75 1.76 40.06
CA ARG A 291 20.49 1.48 40.81
C ARG A 291 19.75 2.71 41.33
N THR A 292 20.43 3.85 41.43
CA THR A 292 19.86 5.14 41.87
C THR A 292 19.01 5.82 40.81
N LEU A 293 19.03 5.32 39.56
CA LEU A 293 18.35 5.93 38.43
C LEU A 293 16.82 5.88 38.63
N LYS A 294 16.17 7.06 38.59
CA LYS A 294 14.73 7.19 38.79
C LYS A 294 13.97 6.83 37.50
N PHE A 295 12.70 6.47 37.62
CA PHE A 295 11.87 6.11 36.47
C PHE A 295 11.87 7.18 35.36
N GLY A 296 11.68 8.45 35.72
CA GLY A 296 11.73 9.55 34.75
C GLY A 296 13.12 9.78 34.13
N GLU A 297 14.21 9.44 34.82
CA GLU A 297 15.56 9.51 34.27
C GLU A 297 15.81 8.39 33.26
N ALA A 298 15.21 7.21 33.45
CA ALA A 298 15.31 6.09 32.51
C ALA A 298 14.62 6.43 31.18
N PHE A 299 13.47 7.09 31.24
CA PHE A 299 12.78 7.63 30.06
C PHE A 299 13.60 8.69 29.32
N LYS A 300 14.31 9.56 30.07
CA LYS A 300 15.23 10.51 29.43
C LYS A 300 16.30 9.74 28.65
N VAL A 301 17.00 8.81 29.30
CA VAL A 301 18.06 8.01 28.66
C VAL A 301 17.54 7.25 27.43
N GLY A 302 16.34 6.66 27.52
CA GLY A 302 15.68 6.02 26.39
C GLY A 302 15.51 6.95 25.19
N GLY A 303 14.97 8.16 25.40
CA GLY A 303 14.85 9.18 24.35
C GLY A 303 16.19 9.55 23.69
N TRP A 304 17.27 9.63 24.45
CA TRP A 304 18.61 9.91 23.92
C TRP A 304 19.22 8.73 23.16
N LEU A 305 18.85 7.49 23.50
CA LEU A 305 19.35 6.28 22.84
C LEU A 305 18.61 5.95 21.55
N LEU A 306 17.34 6.32 21.42
CA LEU A 306 16.48 5.98 20.28
C LEU A 306 16.89 6.64 18.96
N LEU A 307 17.61 7.77 19.01
CA LEU A 307 18.01 8.51 17.82
C LEU A 307 18.95 7.71 16.91
N SER A 308 19.85 6.92 17.49
CA SER A 308 20.80 6.09 16.74
C SER A 308 20.11 4.96 15.96
N PRO A 309 19.28 4.10 16.60
CA PRO A 309 18.44 3.13 15.89
C PRO A 309 17.57 3.77 14.81
N ALA A 310 16.97 4.94 15.08
CA ALA A 310 16.10 5.61 14.12
C ALA A 310 16.83 6.07 12.85
N LEU A 311 18.01 6.68 12.99
CA LEU A 311 18.81 7.12 11.84
C LEU A 311 19.31 5.93 11.01
N ILE A 312 19.73 4.84 11.65
CA ILE A 312 20.16 3.64 10.93
C ILE A 312 18.94 2.98 10.26
N SER A 313 17.79 2.94 10.93
CA SER A 313 16.54 2.41 10.37
C SER A 313 16.04 3.22 9.17
N LEU A 314 16.22 4.54 9.20
CA LEU A 314 15.92 5.42 8.07
C LEU A 314 16.74 5.00 6.84
N ILE A 315 18.07 4.90 7.01
CA ILE A 315 18.99 4.53 5.92
C ILE A 315 18.67 3.12 5.40
N VAL A 316 18.55 2.14 6.29
CA VAL A 316 18.26 0.75 5.93
C VAL A 316 16.89 0.64 5.27
N GLY A 317 15.87 1.35 5.77
CA GLY A 317 14.52 1.31 5.22
C GLY A 317 14.42 1.92 3.82
N PHE A 318 15.27 2.89 3.48
CA PHE A 318 15.34 3.39 2.10
C PHE A 318 16.07 2.44 1.15
N ILE A 319 17.11 1.73 1.63
CA ILE A 319 17.84 0.76 0.80
C ILE A 319 17.02 -0.52 0.61
N PHE A 320 16.31 -0.96 1.66
CA PHE A 320 15.51 -2.18 1.66
C PHE A 320 14.09 -1.91 2.21
N PRO A 321 13.17 -1.40 1.37
CA PRO A 321 11.84 -1.01 1.83
C PRO A 321 11.03 -2.16 2.45
N SER A 322 11.22 -3.39 1.96
CA SER A 322 10.56 -4.59 2.49
C SER A 322 10.90 -4.88 3.96
N TYR A 323 12.05 -4.43 4.46
CA TYR A 323 12.48 -4.61 5.84
C TYR A 323 12.31 -3.34 6.70
N ALA A 324 11.78 -2.25 6.14
CA ALA A 324 11.70 -0.97 6.85
C ALA A 324 10.93 -1.05 8.18
N SER A 325 9.83 -1.82 8.21
CA SER A 325 9.01 -2.02 9.41
C SER A 325 9.73 -2.81 10.52
N MET A 326 10.62 -3.73 10.16
CA MET A 326 11.36 -4.57 11.11
C MET A 326 12.70 -3.95 11.52
N ALA A 327 13.30 -3.12 10.66
CA ALA A 327 14.63 -2.56 10.88
C ALA A 327 14.73 -1.81 12.21
N PHE A 328 13.73 -0.97 12.54
CA PHE A 328 13.73 -0.22 13.79
C PHE A 328 13.70 -1.12 15.02
N VAL A 329 12.85 -2.16 15.01
CA VAL A 329 12.71 -3.13 16.12
C VAL A 329 14.06 -3.80 16.39
N LEU A 330 14.72 -4.30 15.34
CA LEU A 330 16.00 -4.98 15.43
C LEU A 330 17.10 -4.05 15.95
N LEU A 331 17.15 -2.81 15.45
CA LEU A 331 18.16 -1.83 15.85
C LEU A 331 17.97 -1.35 17.29
N VAL A 332 16.73 -1.18 17.75
CA VAL A 332 16.44 -0.92 19.17
C VAL A 332 16.91 -2.08 20.04
N GLY A 333 16.63 -3.33 19.63
CA GLY A 333 17.09 -4.53 20.32
C GLY A 333 18.62 -4.60 20.43
N LEU A 334 19.33 -4.42 19.30
CA LEU A 334 20.79 -4.39 19.26
C LEU A 334 21.36 -3.28 20.15
N ARG A 335 20.76 -2.08 20.12
CA ARG A 335 21.22 -0.98 20.95
C ARG A 335 21.02 -1.26 22.44
N MET A 336 19.92 -1.93 22.80
CA MET A 336 19.68 -2.38 24.17
C MET A 336 20.67 -3.45 24.64
N MET A 337 20.97 -4.44 23.80
CA MET A 337 21.98 -5.46 24.10
C MET A 337 23.37 -4.84 24.27
N TRP A 338 23.69 -3.82 23.48
CA TRP A 338 24.95 -3.10 23.62
C TRP A 338 25.02 -2.28 24.92
N LEU A 339 23.93 -1.61 25.28
CA LEU A 339 23.83 -0.88 26.55
C LEU A 339 23.98 -1.82 27.75
N SER A 340 23.30 -2.98 27.73
CA SER A 340 23.32 -3.95 28.83
C SER A 340 24.70 -4.59 29.01
N SER A 341 25.37 -4.96 27.92
CA SER A 341 26.65 -5.66 27.95
C SER A 341 27.84 -4.80 28.36
N ARG A 342 27.85 -3.50 28.00
CA ARG A 342 28.99 -2.60 28.28
C ARG A 342 28.75 -1.60 29.40
N THR A 343 27.61 -0.92 29.43
CA THR A 343 27.42 0.27 30.27
C THR A 343 26.65 -0.04 31.56
N LEU A 344 25.74 -1.01 31.53
CA LEU A 344 24.92 -1.38 32.70
C LEU A 344 25.47 -2.61 33.47
N ARG A 345 26.58 -3.20 33.04
CA ARG A 345 27.16 -4.39 33.67
C ARG A 345 27.74 -4.04 35.06
N PRO A 346 27.56 -4.90 36.09
CA PRO A 346 28.25 -4.74 37.37
C PRO A 346 29.77 -4.76 37.16
N PRO A 347 30.55 -3.96 37.91
CA PRO A 347 32.00 -4.12 37.90
C PRO A 347 32.34 -5.56 38.30
N LEU A 348 33.19 -6.22 37.50
CA LEU A 348 33.69 -7.55 37.84
C LEU A 348 34.34 -7.45 39.23
N GLN A 349 33.85 -8.23 40.19
CA GLN A 349 34.49 -8.34 41.50
C GLN A 349 35.96 -8.71 41.26
N GLN A 350 36.87 -7.82 41.64
CA GLN A 350 38.28 -8.16 41.70
C GLN A 350 38.40 -9.30 42.69
N THR A 351 38.79 -10.48 42.22
CA THR A 351 39.12 -11.60 43.09
C THR A 351 40.21 -11.10 44.04
N PRO A 352 40.02 -11.14 45.37
CA PRO A 352 41.06 -10.69 46.27
C PRO A 352 42.30 -11.54 46.00
N VAL A 353 43.35 -10.92 45.48
CA VAL A 353 44.65 -11.55 45.35
C VAL A 353 45.05 -11.94 46.77
N ALA A 354 45.10 -13.25 47.02
CA ALA A 354 45.55 -13.77 48.30
C ALA A 354 46.92 -13.14 48.60
N LYS A 355 46.98 -12.31 49.65
CA LYS A 355 48.24 -11.81 50.17
C LYS A 355 49.04 -13.05 50.57
N LYS A 356 50.14 -13.31 49.87
CA LYS A 356 51.14 -14.31 50.25
C LYS A 356 51.85 -13.87 51.52
#